data_AF-A0A919PHE6-F1
#
_entry.id   AF-A0A919PHE6-F1
#
_cell.length_a   1.000
_cell.length_b   1.000
_cell.length_c   1.000
_cell.angle_alpha   90.00
_cell.angle_beta   90.00
_cell.angle_gamma   90.00
#
_symmetry.space_group_name_H-M   'P 1'
#
loop_
_entity.id
_entity.type
_entity.pdbx_description
1 polymer ?
#
loop_
_entity_poly.entity_id
_entity_poly.type
_entity_poly.pdbx_seq_one_letter_code
_entity_poly.pdbx_strand_id
1 'polypeptide(L)'
;MQIGAVQMYLGYGHIFLGATSGRDMSVFDGDGPITATDRHVRVAARPQVGLVRVRLWQGAGPRVGRLVFDGVLDLPDARFCVEEATGLSRFVTKVSSVEPRVLVAVDDPGHASRIDVVLEPEFVPRSAQVWTSGEPPFPKLTVAPTAPRHRADVFADALAGHDFPRRRLAAALTVMGEERRVRGSEQIVAFFINDVVEWLRWLHERITWDMCRESGRMLTEQLGRRPPEDLADDVLIDLQRRLGQQLY
;
A
#
# COMPACT_ATOMS: atom_id res chain seq x y z
N MET A 1 -3.00 -1.55 -9.39
CA MET A 1 -4.12 -1.52 -8.42
C MET A 1 -3.77 -2.33 -7.18
N GLN A 2 -4.12 -1.88 -5.96
CA GLN A 2 -4.02 -2.71 -4.74
C GLN A 2 -5.20 -3.70 -4.72
N ILE A 3 -4.93 -5.00 -4.61
CA ILE A 3 -5.95 -6.07 -4.58
C ILE A 3 -6.14 -6.71 -3.20
N GLY A 4 -5.27 -6.40 -2.24
CA GLY A 4 -5.41 -6.86 -0.86
C GLY A 4 -4.47 -6.13 0.09
N ALA A 5 -4.83 -6.08 1.36
CA ALA A 5 -3.95 -5.67 2.43
C ALA A 5 -4.30 -6.48 3.69
N VAL A 6 -3.28 -6.99 4.38
CA VAL A 6 -3.43 -7.76 5.62
C VAL A 6 -2.42 -7.25 6.64
N GLN A 7 -2.84 -7.24 7.90
CA GLN A 7 -1.97 -6.99 9.05
C GLN A 7 -2.07 -8.20 9.96
N MET A 8 -0.93 -8.77 10.34
CA MET A 8 -0.89 -9.97 11.19
C MET A 8 0.29 -9.91 12.17
N TYR A 9 0.12 -10.53 13.34
CA TYR A 9 1.25 -10.86 14.21
C TYR A 9 1.95 -12.10 13.66
N LEU A 10 3.29 -12.11 13.68
CA LEU A 10 4.08 -13.26 13.30
C LEU A 10 4.66 -13.90 14.56
N GLY A 11 4.40 -15.19 14.78
CA GLY A 11 4.89 -15.93 15.94
C GLY A 11 6.40 -16.11 15.88
N TYR A 12 6.90 -16.53 14.72
CA TYR A 12 8.32 -16.82 14.49
C TYR A 12 9.02 -15.78 13.59
N GLY A 13 8.43 -14.59 13.42
CA GLY A 13 9.01 -13.53 12.58
C GLY A 13 9.13 -13.90 11.09
N HIS A 14 8.33 -14.86 10.63
CA HIS A 14 8.37 -15.37 9.25
C HIS A 14 6.97 -15.37 8.65
N ILE A 15 6.91 -14.96 7.39
CA ILE A 15 5.67 -14.90 6.60
C ILE A 15 5.91 -15.51 5.22
N PHE A 16 4.94 -16.29 4.77
CA PHE A 16 4.99 -17.07 3.54
C PHE A 16 4.04 -16.48 2.51
N LEU A 17 4.55 -16.33 1.29
CA LEU A 17 3.89 -15.71 0.15
C LEU A 17 3.91 -16.69 -1.02
N GLY A 18 2.78 -16.98 -1.68
CA GLY A 18 2.74 -17.92 -2.81
C GLY A 18 1.58 -18.91 -2.78
N ALA A 19 1.84 -20.18 -3.12
CA ALA A 19 0.79 -21.20 -3.32
C ALA A 19 -0.04 -21.51 -2.06
N THR A 20 -1.27 -21.97 -2.25
CA THR A 20 -2.19 -22.28 -1.14
C THR A 20 -1.91 -23.61 -0.42
N SER A 21 -1.08 -24.47 -0.99
CA SER A 21 -0.75 -25.79 -0.46
C SER A 21 0.68 -26.20 -0.88
N GLY A 22 1.18 -27.32 -0.35
CA GLY A 22 2.49 -27.84 -0.73
C GLY A 22 3.67 -26.93 -0.32
N ARG A 23 3.58 -26.27 0.85
CA ARG A 23 4.73 -25.56 1.43
C ARG A 23 5.87 -26.54 1.67
N ASP A 24 7.00 -26.31 1.01
CA ASP A 24 8.24 -26.98 1.36
C ASP A 24 8.76 -26.44 2.70
N MET A 25 9.14 -27.34 3.59
CA MET A 25 9.67 -27.01 4.91
C MET A 25 11.15 -26.65 4.86
N SER A 26 11.89 -26.99 3.79
CA SER A 26 13.29 -26.56 3.59
C SER A 26 13.46 -25.04 3.62
N VAL A 27 12.39 -24.30 3.29
CA VAL A 27 12.32 -22.85 3.31
C VAL A 27 12.51 -22.28 4.73
N PHE A 28 12.26 -23.06 5.78
CA PHE A 28 12.45 -22.67 7.17
C PHE A 28 13.93 -22.72 7.59
N ASP A 29 14.77 -23.53 6.94
CA ASP A 29 16.18 -23.74 7.29
C ASP A 29 17.11 -22.60 6.82
N GLY A 30 16.57 -21.55 6.18
CA GLY A 30 17.33 -20.43 5.67
C GLY A 30 17.55 -19.30 6.68
N ASP A 31 18.76 -19.12 7.18
CA ASP A 31 19.15 -17.97 8.04
C ASP A 31 19.09 -16.59 7.32
N GLY A 32 18.80 -16.57 6.02
CA GLY A 32 18.73 -15.34 5.21
C GLY A 32 17.45 -14.51 5.42
N PRO A 33 17.46 -13.23 5.03
CA PRO A 33 16.27 -12.36 5.10
C PRO A 33 15.13 -12.77 4.15
N ILE A 34 15.43 -13.67 3.20
CA ILE A 34 14.50 -14.26 2.26
C ILE A 34 14.93 -15.69 1.90
N THR A 35 13.98 -16.56 1.60
CA THR A 35 14.20 -17.91 1.06
C THR A 35 13.03 -18.25 0.14
N ALA A 36 13.27 -18.88 -1.00
CA ALA A 36 12.23 -19.11 -1.99
C ALA A 36 12.37 -20.46 -2.72
N THR A 37 11.23 -21.01 -3.13
CA THR A 37 11.09 -22.15 -4.04
C THR A 37 10.37 -21.72 -5.32
N ASP A 38 10.01 -22.70 -6.15
CA ASP A 38 9.04 -22.57 -7.24
C ASP A 38 7.64 -22.12 -6.78
N ARG A 39 7.24 -22.37 -5.52
CA ARG A 39 5.87 -22.16 -5.03
C ARG A 39 5.72 -21.12 -3.93
N HIS A 40 6.78 -20.87 -3.17
CA HIS A 40 6.72 -20.03 -1.97
C HIS A 40 7.92 -19.12 -1.82
N VAL A 41 7.68 -17.96 -1.23
CA VAL A 41 8.69 -17.01 -0.76
C VAL A 41 8.46 -16.79 0.74
N ARG A 42 9.41 -17.20 1.57
CA ARG A 42 9.49 -16.78 2.98
C ARG A 42 10.21 -15.44 3.05
N VAL A 43 9.62 -14.51 3.77
CA VAL A 43 10.24 -13.23 4.14
C VAL A 43 10.49 -13.23 5.65
N ALA A 44 11.70 -12.85 6.06
CA ALA A 44 12.02 -12.60 7.46
C ALA A 44 11.59 -11.18 7.88
N ALA A 45 10.90 -11.11 9.01
CA ALA A 45 10.12 -9.98 9.47
C ALA A 45 10.11 -9.94 11.01
N ARG A 46 9.65 -8.85 11.62
CA ARG A 46 9.71 -8.71 13.09
C ARG A 46 8.83 -9.75 13.82
N PRO A 47 9.39 -10.57 14.76
CA PRO A 47 8.60 -11.52 15.56
C PRO A 47 7.87 -10.80 16.71
N GLN A 48 6.57 -11.03 16.84
CA GLN A 48 5.64 -10.67 17.94
C GLN A 48 5.61 -9.21 18.49
N VAL A 49 6.57 -8.33 18.20
CA VAL A 49 6.66 -6.94 18.71
C VAL A 49 5.66 -5.97 18.08
N GLY A 50 4.89 -6.39 17.08
CA GLY A 50 3.86 -5.59 16.43
C GLY A 50 3.45 -6.12 15.07
N LEU A 51 2.25 -5.76 14.62
CA LEU A 51 1.68 -6.19 13.34
C LEU A 51 2.63 -5.95 12.16
N VAL A 52 2.80 -6.96 11.29
CA VAL A 52 3.46 -6.83 9.99
C VAL A 52 2.38 -6.60 8.94
N ARG A 53 2.54 -5.55 8.12
CA ARG A 53 1.59 -5.18 7.05
C ARG A 53 2.07 -5.70 5.70
N VAL A 54 1.28 -6.58 5.08
CA VAL A 54 1.46 -6.96 3.67
C VAL A 54 0.43 -6.22 2.81
N ARG A 55 0.85 -5.70 1.66
CA ARG A 55 -0.04 -5.19 0.62
C ARG A 55 0.20 -5.96 -0.67
N LEU A 56 -0.88 -6.37 -1.32
CA LEU A 56 -0.87 -7.10 -2.59
C LEU A 56 -1.36 -6.18 -3.70
N TRP A 57 -0.64 -6.19 -4.81
CA TRP A 57 -0.86 -5.30 -5.95
C TRP A 57 -0.91 -6.12 -7.23
N GLN A 58 -1.82 -5.78 -8.13
CA GLN A 58 -1.92 -6.35 -9.48
C GLN A 58 -1.49 -5.28 -10.49
N GLY A 59 -0.65 -5.68 -11.46
CA GLY A 59 -0.16 -4.82 -12.54
C GLY A 59 0.88 -3.81 -12.05
N ALA A 60 0.44 -2.81 -11.29
CA ALA A 60 1.31 -1.78 -10.73
C ALA A 60 1.05 -1.55 -9.24
N GLY A 61 2.14 -1.36 -8.49
CA GLY A 61 2.17 -1.05 -7.07
C GLY A 61 3.47 -0.35 -6.64
N PRO A 62 3.60 0.00 -5.35
CA PRO A 62 4.74 0.69 -4.80
C PRO A 62 5.90 -0.28 -4.53
N ARG A 63 7.13 0.15 -4.85
CA ARG A 63 8.36 -0.53 -4.41
C ARG A 63 8.93 0.21 -3.20
N VAL A 64 8.24 0.10 -2.06
CA VAL A 64 8.75 0.64 -0.79
C VAL A 64 9.91 -0.23 -0.32
N GLY A 65 11.03 0.41 0.03
CA GLY A 65 12.20 -0.27 0.57
C GLY A 65 12.96 -1.12 -0.47
N ARG A 66 13.52 -2.24 -0.03
CA ARG A 66 14.45 -3.08 -0.80
C ARG A 66 13.70 -4.25 -1.44
N LEU A 67 13.88 -4.41 -2.75
CA LEU A 67 13.48 -5.64 -3.44
C LEU A 67 14.30 -6.82 -2.90
N VAL A 68 13.62 -7.89 -2.56
CA VAL A 68 14.23 -9.13 -2.05
C VAL A 68 13.88 -10.36 -2.90
N PHE A 69 12.80 -10.31 -3.69
CA PHE A 69 12.46 -11.36 -4.68
C PHE A 69 11.91 -10.76 -5.98
N ASP A 70 12.26 -11.34 -7.11
CA ASP A 70 11.70 -11.13 -8.45
C ASP A 70 11.83 -12.46 -9.21
N GLY A 71 10.71 -13.10 -9.49
CA GLY A 71 10.65 -14.43 -10.09
C GLY A 71 9.21 -14.85 -10.40
N VAL A 72 9.03 -16.05 -10.95
CA VAL A 72 7.70 -16.65 -11.19
C VAL A 72 7.40 -17.64 -10.06
N LEU A 73 6.14 -17.75 -9.65
CA LEU A 73 5.68 -18.79 -8.72
C LEU A 73 4.60 -19.68 -9.35
N ASP A 74 4.68 -20.99 -9.16
CA ASP A 74 3.59 -21.93 -9.43
C ASP A 74 2.50 -21.81 -8.36
N LEU A 75 1.27 -21.51 -8.79
CA LEU A 75 0.06 -21.37 -7.99
C LEU A 75 -1.03 -22.30 -8.56
N PRO A 76 -1.04 -23.60 -8.24
CA PRO A 76 -1.86 -24.61 -8.93
C PRO A 76 -3.37 -24.39 -8.91
N ASP A 77 -3.90 -23.57 -7.99
CA ASP A 77 -5.32 -23.22 -7.87
C ASP A 77 -5.66 -21.78 -8.33
N ALA A 78 -4.70 -21.09 -8.97
CA ALA A 78 -4.75 -19.67 -9.34
C ALA A 78 -5.09 -18.74 -8.15
N ARG A 79 -4.53 -19.03 -6.97
CA ARG A 79 -4.66 -18.20 -5.77
C ARG A 79 -3.31 -17.87 -5.15
N PHE A 80 -3.20 -16.65 -4.66
CA PHE A 80 -2.06 -16.19 -3.90
C PHE A 80 -2.39 -16.19 -2.40
N CYS A 81 -1.53 -16.81 -1.61
CA CYS A 81 -1.60 -16.93 -0.17
C CYS A 81 -0.62 -15.95 0.50
N VAL A 82 -1.03 -15.38 1.64
CA VAL A 82 -0.17 -14.67 2.58
C VAL A 82 -0.44 -15.26 3.96
N GLU A 83 0.56 -15.93 4.54
CA GLU A 83 0.35 -16.85 5.66
C GLU A 83 1.47 -16.76 6.69
N GLU A 84 1.11 -16.73 7.97
CA GLU A 84 2.07 -16.84 9.08
C GLU A 84 2.63 -18.27 9.16
N ALA A 85 3.87 -18.43 9.66
CA ALA A 85 4.58 -19.71 9.72
C ALA A 85 3.74 -20.91 10.19
N THR A 86 2.94 -20.75 11.25
CA THR A 86 2.08 -21.79 11.83
C THR A 86 0.78 -22.07 11.07
N GLY A 87 0.41 -21.21 10.11
CA GLY A 87 -0.89 -21.27 9.43
C GLY A 87 -2.08 -20.72 10.24
N LEU A 88 -1.88 -20.28 11.49
CA LEU A 88 -2.95 -19.72 12.34
C LEU A 88 -3.52 -18.39 11.83
N SER A 89 -2.76 -17.65 11.01
CA SER A 89 -3.20 -16.41 10.37
C SER A 89 -2.89 -16.46 8.88
N ARG A 90 -3.94 -16.30 8.06
CA ARG A 90 -3.89 -16.56 6.62
C ARG A 90 -4.85 -15.65 5.85
N PHE A 91 -4.36 -15.07 4.76
CA PHE A 91 -5.14 -14.38 3.74
C PHE A 91 -4.95 -15.09 2.39
N VAL A 92 -6.01 -15.22 1.59
CA VAL A 92 -5.96 -15.83 0.26
C VAL A 92 -6.80 -15.00 -0.71
N THR A 93 -6.24 -14.66 -1.87
CA THR A 93 -6.95 -14.02 -2.98
C THR A 93 -6.81 -14.82 -4.26
N LYS A 94 -7.75 -14.67 -5.21
CA LYS A 94 -7.58 -15.16 -6.58
C LYS A 94 -6.60 -14.26 -7.34
N VAL A 95 -5.93 -14.83 -8.33
CA VAL A 95 -5.04 -14.13 -9.29
C VAL A 95 -5.39 -14.52 -10.73
N SER A 96 -4.79 -13.81 -11.70
CA SER A 96 -5.06 -13.99 -13.13
C SER A 96 -4.29 -15.13 -13.82
N SER A 97 -3.25 -15.67 -13.18
CA SER A 97 -2.36 -16.69 -13.73
C SER A 97 -2.10 -17.79 -12.70
N VAL A 98 -1.79 -19.00 -13.19
CA VAL A 98 -1.22 -20.09 -12.37
C VAL A 98 0.30 -19.99 -12.25
N GLU A 99 0.96 -19.20 -13.12
CA GLU A 99 2.40 -18.92 -13.08
C GLU A 99 2.65 -17.40 -13.12
N PRO A 100 2.15 -16.60 -12.15
CA PRO A 100 2.40 -15.16 -12.16
C PRO A 100 3.86 -14.85 -11.82
N ARG A 101 4.39 -13.79 -12.44
CA ARG A 101 5.60 -13.12 -11.95
C ARG A 101 5.26 -12.32 -10.70
N VAL A 102 6.10 -12.44 -9.68
CA VAL A 102 5.94 -11.84 -8.36
C VAL A 102 7.18 -11.03 -8.00
N LEU A 103 6.98 -9.77 -7.62
CA LEU A 103 7.98 -8.94 -6.95
C LEU A 103 7.66 -8.86 -5.46
N VAL A 104 8.67 -8.99 -4.61
CA VAL A 104 8.54 -8.74 -3.16
C VAL A 104 9.55 -7.68 -2.74
N ALA A 105 9.06 -6.60 -2.15
CA ALA A 105 9.85 -5.55 -1.52
C ALA A 105 9.52 -5.43 -0.03
N VAL A 106 10.54 -5.09 0.78
CA VAL A 106 10.44 -4.98 2.25
C VAL A 106 11.06 -3.68 2.73
N ASP A 107 10.55 -3.12 3.82
CA ASP A 107 11.15 -1.91 4.40
C ASP A 107 12.48 -2.15 5.11
N ASP A 108 12.63 -3.29 5.81
CA ASP A 108 13.89 -3.72 6.45
C ASP A 108 14.13 -5.24 6.26
N PRO A 109 15.14 -5.69 5.49
CA PRO A 109 15.38 -7.12 5.27
C PRO A 109 15.82 -7.84 6.56
N GLY A 110 15.03 -8.82 7.01
CA GLY A 110 15.26 -9.56 8.27
C GLY A 110 14.34 -9.12 9.41
N HIS A 111 13.97 -7.84 9.46
CA HIS A 111 13.15 -7.25 10.52
C HIS A 111 11.88 -6.54 10.00
N ALA A 112 11.50 -6.83 8.75
CA ALA A 112 10.45 -6.16 8.00
C ALA A 112 9.17 -5.92 8.82
N SER A 113 8.67 -4.68 8.73
CA SER A 113 7.37 -4.26 9.27
C SER A 113 6.33 -4.06 8.17
N ARG A 114 6.79 -3.78 6.95
CA ARG A 114 5.97 -3.57 5.75
C ARG A 114 6.53 -4.37 4.58
N ILE A 115 5.64 -5.05 3.87
CA ILE A 115 5.94 -5.89 2.72
C ILE A 115 4.99 -5.51 1.58
N ASP A 116 5.54 -5.19 0.41
CA ASP A 116 4.77 -4.97 -0.82
C ASP A 116 5.00 -6.13 -1.78
N VAL A 117 3.91 -6.74 -2.23
CA VAL A 117 3.89 -7.83 -3.21
C VAL A 117 3.24 -7.31 -4.49
N VAL A 118 3.95 -7.32 -5.61
CA VAL A 118 3.40 -6.97 -6.93
C VAL A 118 3.32 -8.21 -7.80
N LEU A 119 2.10 -8.54 -8.22
CA LEU A 119 1.73 -9.68 -9.06
C LEU A 119 1.52 -9.18 -10.49
N GLU A 120 2.07 -9.92 -11.46
CA GLU A 120 2.07 -9.56 -12.88
C GLU A 120 2.55 -8.12 -13.11
N PRO A 121 3.81 -7.78 -12.76
CA PRO A 121 4.33 -6.41 -12.83
C PRO A 121 4.33 -5.86 -14.27
N GLU A 122 3.36 -4.99 -14.54
CA GLU A 122 3.15 -4.26 -15.79
C GLU A 122 4.14 -3.11 -15.98
N PHE A 123 4.25 -2.68 -17.24
CA PHE A 123 5.31 -1.82 -17.74
C PHE A 123 4.81 -0.36 -17.92
N VAL A 124 4.88 0.44 -16.84
CA VAL A 124 4.52 1.88 -16.74
C VAL A 124 5.75 2.85 -16.73
N PRO A 125 5.71 4.07 -17.34
CA PRO A 125 6.90 4.87 -17.68
C PRO A 125 7.48 5.71 -16.55
N ARG A 126 8.73 6.12 -16.73
CA ARG A 126 9.43 7.09 -15.87
C ARG A 126 8.73 8.45 -15.76
N SER A 127 7.90 8.83 -16.73
CA SER A 127 7.08 10.04 -16.70
C SER A 127 5.85 9.94 -15.77
N ALA A 128 5.53 8.74 -15.26
CA ALA A 128 4.54 8.51 -14.22
C ALA A 128 5.17 8.40 -12.82
N GLN A 129 6.35 9.00 -12.60
CA GLN A 129 6.89 9.18 -11.25
C GLN A 129 5.90 9.97 -10.39
N VAL A 130 5.78 9.56 -9.12
CA VAL A 130 4.82 10.15 -8.17
C VAL A 130 5.11 11.64 -7.99
N TRP A 131 4.03 12.42 -7.88
CA TRP A 131 4.05 13.83 -7.55
C TRP A 131 4.41 13.99 -6.07
N THR A 132 5.68 13.79 -5.74
CA THR A 132 6.22 13.91 -4.38
C THR A 132 6.52 15.38 -4.11
N SER A 133 5.65 16.07 -3.38
CA SER A 133 5.98 17.40 -2.88
C SER A 133 6.80 17.29 -1.58
N GLY A 134 7.91 18.03 -1.54
CA GLY A 134 8.84 18.08 -0.40
C GLY A 134 9.84 16.90 -0.24
N GLU A 135 10.92 17.17 0.50
CA GLU A 135 11.92 16.19 0.94
C GLU A 135 11.75 15.81 2.42
N PRO A 136 12.28 14.66 2.90
CA PRO A 136 12.81 13.54 2.11
C PRO A 136 11.72 12.90 1.23
N PRO A 137 12.10 12.29 0.10
CA PRO A 137 11.13 11.78 -0.87
C PRO A 137 10.28 10.66 -0.29
N PHE A 138 9.04 10.53 -0.79
CA PHE A 138 8.29 9.27 -0.68
C PHE A 138 9.14 8.10 -1.19
N PRO A 139 8.87 6.86 -0.73
CA PRO A 139 9.45 5.67 -1.35
C PRO A 139 9.20 5.66 -2.86
N LYS A 140 10.29 5.67 -3.63
CA LYS A 140 10.26 5.75 -5.10
C LYS A 140 9.64 4.49 -5.68
N LEU A 141 8.42 4.58 -6.20
CA LEU A 141 7.79 3.46 -6.90
C LEU A 141 8.70 3.03 -8.07
N THR A 142 8.89 1.73 -8.25
CA THR A 142 9.42 1.21 -9.52
C THR A 142 8.27 0.71 -10.35
N VAL A 143 8.23 1.20 -11.58
CA VAL A 143 7.33 0.82 -12.65
C VAL A 143 8.17 0.87 -13.94
N ALA A 144 7.95 -0.07 -14.87
CA ALA A 144 8.92 -0.37 -15.93
C ALA A 144 8.58 0.30 -17.31
N PRO A 145 9.55 0.83 -18.09
CA PRO A 145 9.44 2.16 -18.74
C PRO A 145 8.37 2.66 -19.78
N THR A 146 7.17 2.13 -20.11
CA THR A 146 6.27 2.82 -21.15
C THR A 146 4.77 3.17 -20.91
N ALA A 147 3.87 2.33 -20.38
CA ALA A 147 2.40 2.60 -20.41
C ALA A 147 1.88 3.63 -19.36
N PRO A 148 1.29 4.79 -19.73
CA PRO A 148 0.98 5.86 -18.79
C PRO A 148 -0.06 5.45 -17.74
N ARG A 149 0.30 5.55 -16.45
CA ARG A 149 -0.53 5.07 -15.33
C ARG A 149 -1.82 5.89 -15.18
N HIS A 150 -2.93 5.22 -14.94
CA HIS A 150 -4.20 5.89 -14.65
C HIS A 150 -4.11 6.65 -13.31
N ARG A 151 -4.64 7.88 -13.25
CA ARG A 151 -4.49 8.74 -12.05
C ARG A 151 -5.09 8.13 -10.79
N ALA A 152 -6.14 7.30 -10.91
CA ALA A 152 -6.72 6.57 -9.79
C ALA A 152 -5.73 5.61 -9.10
N ASP A 153 -4.79 4.98 -9.84
CA ASP A 153 -3.74 4.17 -9.22
C ASP A 153 -2.73 5.05 -8.45
N VAL A 154 -2.39 6.23 -8.97
CA VAL A 154 -1.45 7.17 -8.32
C VAL A 154 -2.07 7.73 -7.03
N PHE A 155 -3.37 8.00 -7.05
CA PHE A 155 -4.15 8.33 -5.86
C PHE A 155 -4.16 7.17 -4.85
N ALA A 156 -4.38 5.93 -5.30
CA ALA A 156 -4.33 4.75 -4.44
C ALA A 156 -2.93 4.50 -3.83
N ASP A 157 -1.84 4.76 -4.57
CA ASP A 157 -0.47 4.69 -4.01
C ASP A 157 -0.24 5.72 -2.88
N ALA A 158 -0.80 6.92 -3.03
CA ALA A 158 -0.69 7.98 -2.03
C ALA A 158 -1.37 7.59 -0.71
N LEU A 159 -2.58 7.02 -0.79
CA LEU A 159 -3.33 6.53 0.37
C LEU A 159 -2.95 5.09 0.81
N ALA A 160 -2.00 4.44 0.14
CA ALA A 160 -1.64 3.04 0.40
C ALA A 160 -1.13 2.74 1.83
N GLY A 161 -0.72 3.75 2.59
CA GLY A 161 -0.16 3.64 3.95
C GLY A 161 -0.64 4.78 4.85
N HIS A 162 -0.28 4.75 6.13
CA HIS A 162 -0.60 5.80 7.10
C HIS A 162 0.66 6.50 7.66
N ASP A 163 1.84 6.08 7.21
CA ASP A 163 3.12 6.73 7.44
C ASP A 163 3.19 8.09 6.72
N PHE A 164 3.71 9.13 7.40
CA PHE A 164 3.80 10.50 6.90
C PHE A 164 2.45 11.10 6.43
N PRO A 165 1.41 11.12 7.28
CA PRO A 165 0.02 11.35 6.85
C PRO A 165 -0.21 12.67 6.11
N ARG A 166 0.40 13.79 6.56
CA ARG A 166 0.38 15.10 5.86
C ARG A 166 0.76 14.95 4.38
N ARG A 167 1.86 14.24 4.11
CA ARG A 167 2.43 14.11 2.77
C ARG A 167 1.56 13.22 1.89
N ARG A 168 1.08 12.10 2.44
CA ARG A 168 0.15 11.18 1.76
C ARG A 168 -1.13 11.89 1.33
N LEU A 169 -1.72 12.67 2.24
CA LEU A 169 -2.91 13.47 1.96
C LEU A 169 -2.62 14.55 0.91
N ALA A 170 -1.53 15.32 1.02
CA ALA A 170 -1.16 16.33 0.04
C ALA A 170 -0.92 15.76 -1.38
N ALA A 171 -0.29 14.59 -1.49
CA ALA A 171 -0.10 13.89 -2.75
C ALA A 171 -1.44 13.41 -3.35
N ALA A 172 -2.33 12.84 -2.53
CA ALA A 172 -3.67 12.45 -2.96
C ALA A 172 -4.49 13.66 -3.46
N LEU A 173 -4.48 14.75 -2.71
CA LEU A 173 -5.15 16.02 -3.06
C LEU A 173 -4.59 16.65 -4.34
N THR A 174 -3.29 16.53 -4.59
CA THR A 174 -2.66 16.93 -5.87
C THR A 174 -3.27 16.17 -7.05
N VAL A 175 -3.40 14.85 -6.94
CA VAL A 175 -3.98 14.00 -8.00
C VAL A 175 -5.46 14.29 -8.20
N MET A 176 -6.21 14.50 -7.11
CA MET A 176 -7.64 14.88 -7.16
C MET A 176 -7.87 16.24 -7.83
N GLY A 177 -7.00 17.22 -7.55
CA GLY A 177 -7.07 18.55 -8.15
C GLY A 177 -6.86 18.50 -9.67
N GLU A 178 -5.90 17.70 -10.12
CA GLU A 178 -5.65 17.47 -11.55
C GLU A 178 -6.78 16.69 -12.24
N GLU A 179 -7.40 15.69 -11.59
CA GLU A 179 -8.59 15.03 -12.16
C GLU A 179 -9.80 15.97 -12.23
N ARG A 180 -10.03 16.82 -11.22
CA ARG A 180 -11.07 17.86 -11.27
C ARG A 180 -10.82 18.81 -12.45
N ARG A 181 -9.58 19.30 -12.60
CA ARG A 181 -9.18 20.23 -13.66
C ARG A 181 -9.28 19.64 -15.06
N VAL A 182 -8.97 18.35 -15.23
CA VAL A 182 -8.92 17.70 -16.55
C VAL A 182 -10.26 17.09 -16.98
N ARG A 183 -11.08 16.59 -16.04
CA ARG A 183 -12.37 15.94 -16.37
C ARG A 183 -13.60 16.79 -16.09
N GLY A 184 -13.50 17.84 -15.27
CA GLY A 184 -14.64 18.69 -14.88
C GLY A 184 -15.75 17.96 -14.12
N SER A 185 -15.49 16.75 -13.59
CA SER A 185 -16.51 15.87 -13.00
C SER A 185 -16.42 15.87 -11.47
N GLU A 186 -17.38 16.55 -10.83
CA GLU A 186 -17.58 16.54 -9.39
C GLU A 186 -17.90 15.13 -8.84
N GLN A 187 -18.45 14.24 -9.67
CA GLN A 187 -18.72 12.84 -9.30
C GLN A 187 -17.44 12.04 -9.05
N ILE A 188 -16.40 12.28 -9.86
CA ILE A 188 -15.07 11.66 -9.71
C ILE A 188 -14.36 12.24 -8.47
N VAL A 189 -14.52 13.54 -8.20
CA VAL A 189 -14.01 14.16 -6.97
C VAL A 189 -14.69 13.58 -5.73
N ALA A 190 -16.02 13.42 -5.76
CA ALA A 190 -16.78 12.83 -4.64
C ALA A 190 -16.38 11.37 -4.36
N PHE A 191 -16.04 10.59 -5.40
CA PHE A 191 -15.49 9.24 -5.23
C PHE A 191 -14.17 9.28 -4.44
N PHE A 192 -13.18 10.05 -4.90
CA PHE A 192 -11.89 10.15 -4.21
C PHE A 192 -12.01 10.75 -2.79
N ILE A 193 -12.99 11.63 -2.55
CA ILE A 193 -13.22 12.16 -1.20
C ILE A 193 -13.72 11.08 -0.24
N ASN A 194 -14.53 10.10 -0.68
CA ASN A 194 -14.91 8.98 0.19
C ASN A 194 -13.69 8.12 0.57
N ASP A 195 -12.78 7.86 -0.37
CA ASP A 195 -11.54 7.13 -0.11
C ASP A 195 -10.62 7.90 0.87
N VAL A 196 -10.52 9.23 0.75
CA VAL A 196 -9.80 10.08 1.71
C VAL A 196 -10.48 10.08 3.08
N VAL A 197 -11.81 10.22 3.15
CA VAL A 197 -12.59 10.23 4.40
C VAL A 197 -12.44 8.91 5.16
N GLU A 198 -12.44 7.78 4.45
CA GLU A 198 -12.16 6.49 5.07
C GLU A 198 -10.69 6.38 5.49
N TRP A 199 -9.73 6.72 4.63
CA TRP A 199 -8.30 6.68 4.94
C TRP A 199 -7.94 7.50 6.20
N LEU A 200 -8.50 8.71 6.35
CA LEU A 200 -8.33 9.55 7.54
C LEU A 200 -8.78 8.84 8.83
N ARG A 201 -9.82 8.00 8.74
CA ARG A 201 -10.40 7.26 9.87
C ARG A 201 -9.45 6.20 10.43
N TRP A 202 -8.51 5.71 9.61
CA TRP A 202 -7.48 4.74 10.01
C TRP A 202 -6.21 5.38 10.60
N LEU A 203 -6.13 6.70 10.73
CA LEU A 203 -5.00 7.38 11.38
C LEU A 203 -4.98 7.19 12.91
N HIS A 204 -6.15 7.06 13.54
CA HIS A 204 -6.27 6.87 14.99
C HIS A 204 -7.66 6.30 15.34
N GLU A 205 -7.73 5.28 16.21
CA GLU A 205 -8.96 4.51 16.53
C GLU A 205 -10.18 5.37 16.96
N ARG A 206 -9.93 6.47 17.67
CA ARG A 206 -10.95 7.42 18.14
C ARG A 206 -11.50 8.37 17.05
N ILE A 207 -11.02 8.31 15.80
CA ILE A 207 -11.57 9.11 14.70
C ILE A 207 -12.88 8.50 14.23
N THR A 208 -13.98 9.24 14.30
CA THR A 208 -15.28 8.78 13.80
C THR A 208 -15.50 9.15 12.34
N TRP A 209 -16.43 8.45 11.68
CA TRP A 209 -16.84 8.77 10.31
C TRP A 209 -17.33 10.22 10.16
N ASP A 210 -18.10 10.74 11.13
CA ASP A 210 -18.60 12.12 11.10
C ASP A 210 -17.51 13.18 11.31
N MET A 211 -16.41 12.85 12.00
CA MET A 211 -15.24 13.73 12.07
C MET A 211 -14.60 13.86 10.68
N CYS A 212 -14.32 12.75 10.01
CA CYS A 212 -13.75 12.76 8.66
C CYS A 212 -14.70 13.35 7.61
N ARG A 213 -16.01 13.10 7.70
CA ARG A 213 -17.02 13.58 6.75
C ARG A 213 -17.03 15.11 6.65
N GLU A 214 -16.78 15.81 7.76
CA GLU A 214 -16.67 17.27 7.77
C GLU A 214 -15.39 17.75 7.07
N SER A 215 -14.25 17.10 7.33
CA SER A 215 -13.01 17.33 6.57
C SER A 215 -13.23 17.08 5.08
N GLY A 216 -13.98 16.03 4.71
CA GLY A 216 -14.38 15.74 3.33
C GLY A 216 -15.17 16.87 2.67
N ARG A 217 -16.12 17.50 3.37
CA ARG A 217 -16.86 18.68 2.87
C ARG A 217 -15.91 19.85 2.59
N MET A 218 -15.05 20.18 3.55
CA MET A 218 -14.04 21.23 3.39
C MET A 218 -13.12 20.96 2.19
N LEU A 219 -12.71 19.71 1.97
CA LEU A 219 -11.91 19.33 0.83
C LEU A 219 -12.64 19.54 -0.50
N THR A 220 -13.92 19.16 -0.65
CA THR A 220 -14.71 19.44 -1.87
C THR A 220 -14.71 20.92 -2.25
N GLU A 221 -14.88 21.79 -1.25
CA GLU A 221 -15.00 23.23 -1.41
C GLU A 221 -13.67 23.92 -1.71
N GLN A 222 -12.56 23.42 -1.17
CA GLN A 222 -11.25 24.09 -1.25
C GLN A 222 -10.27 23.44 -2.25
N LEU A 223 -10.55 22.21 -2.73
CA LEU A 223 -9.73 21.51 -3.72
C LEU A 223 -9.58 22.33 -5.02
N GLY A 224 -8.34 22.75 -5.31
CA GLY A 224 -8.00 23.60 -6.46
C GLY A 224 -8.08 25.11 -6.20
N ARG A 225 -8.52 25.54 -5.00
CA ARG A 225 -8.48 26.94 -4.54
C ARG A 225 -7.25 27.27 -3.70
N ARG A 226 -6.64 26.25 -3.08
CA ARG A 226 -5.48 26.35 -2.18
C ARG A 226 -4.45 25.27 -2.49
N PRO A 227 -3.18 25.44 -2.07
CA PRO A 227 -2.15 24.40 -2.17
C PRO A 227 -2.60 23.09 -1.50
N PRO A 228 -2.33 21.92 -2.12
CA PRO A 228 -2.63 20.62 -1.52
C PRO A 228 -1.96 20.36 -0.17
N GLU A 229 -0.82 21.01 0.11
CA GLU A 229 -0.10 20.89 1.38
C GLU A 229 -0.84 21.61 2.52
N ASP A 230 -1.25 22.87 2.32
CA ASP A 230 -2.01 23.65 3.30
C ASP A 230 -3.34 22.95 3.65
N LEU A 231 -4.00 22.35 2.64
CA LEU A 231 -5.25 21.62 2.84
C LEU A 231 -5.03 20.31 3.61
N ALA A 232 -3.88 19.66 3.42
CA ALA A 232 -3.52 18.48 4.19
C ALA A 232 -3.19 18.81 5.65
N ASP A 233 -2.51 19.95 5.90
CA ASP A 233 -2.30 20.47 7.25
C ASP A 233 -3.62 20.80 7.95
N ASP A 234 -4.49 21.60 7.34
CA ASP A 234 -5.76 22.03 7.96
C ASP A 234 -6.65 20.84 8.36
N VAL A 235 -6.76 19.82 7.49
CA VAL A 235 -7.51 18.59 7.79
C VAL A 235 -6.93 17.87 9.02
N LEU A 236 -5.61 17.72 9.08
CA LEU A 236 -4.97 16.97 10.16
C LEU A 236 -4.93 17.75 11.48
N ILE A 237 -4.72 19.07 11.44
CA ILE A 237 -4.79 19.96 12.60
C ILE A 237 -6.21 19.96 13.18
N ASP A 238 -7.24 20.03 12.34
CA ASP A 238 -8.62 19.98 12.81
C ASP A 238 -9.00 18.61 13.40
N LEU A 239 -8.55 17.50 12.79
CA LEU A 239 -8.73 16.17 13.36
C LEU A 239 -8.00 16.00 14.70
N GLN A 240 -6.75 16.47 14.82
CA GLN A 240 -6.01 16.51 16.10
C GLN A 240 -6.78 17.32 17.17
N ARG A 241 -7.28 18.50 16.80
CA ARG A 241 -8.09 19.36 17.67
C ARG A 241 -9.36 18.66 18.15
N ARG A 242 -10.07 17.96 17.29
CA ARG A 242 -11.27 17.16 17.64
C ARG A 242 -10.95 15.94 18.51
N LEU A 243 -9.78 15.33 18.33
CA LEU A 243 -9.30 14.19 19.13
C LEU A 243 -8.77 14.59 20.51
N GLY A 244 -8.34 15.84 20.68
CA GLY A 244 -7.61 16.31 21.86
C GLY A 244 -6.19 15.75 22.00
N GLN A 245 -5.61 15.19 20.92
CA GLN A 245 -4.30 14.53 20.90
C GLN A 245 -3.63 14.72 19.53
N GLN A 246 -2.30 14.62 19.49
CA GLN A 246 -1.55 14.59 18.22
C GLN A 246 -1.78 13.28 17.45
N LEU A 247 -1.60 13.35 16.13
CA LEU A 247 -1.74 12.21 15.18
C LEU A 247 -0.40 11.71 14.64
N TYR A 248 0.71 12.31 15.08
CA TYR A 248 2.09 12.07 14.66
C TYR A 248 3.04 12.81 15.60
#